data_AF-A0A326TU83-F1
#
_entry.id   AF-A0A326TU83-F1
#
_cell.length_a   1.000
_cell.length_b   1.000
_cell.length_c   1.000
_cell.angle_alpha   90.00
_cell.angle_beta   90.00
_cell.angle_gamma   90.00
#
_symmetry.space_group_name_H-M   'P 1'
#
loop_
_entity.id
_entity.type
_entity.pdbx_description
1 polymer ?
#
loop_
_entity_poly.entity_id
_entity_poly.type
_entity_poly.pdbx_seq_one_letter_code
_entity_poly.pdbx_strand_id
1 'polypeptide(L)' 'MTITQLAHKVAQVPVIANGGMHKPALTAEILEGGHGDLIALANPDWPRRLAEGQPIESFDHQMLEPMATIENALCWLARK' A
#
# COMPACT_ATOMS: atom_id res chain seq x y z
N MET A 1 16.60 -5.66 -8.69
CA MET A 1 16.84 -4.57 -7.73
C MET A 1 15.75 -3.53 -7.91
N THR A 2 15.03 -3.21 -6.85
CA THR A 2 13.94 -2.21 -6.88
C THR A 2 14.44 -0.82 -6.50
N ILE A 3 13.64 0.22 -6.74
CA ILE A 3 13.94 1.60 -6.29
C ILE A 3 14.02 1.65 -4.76
N THR A 4 13.13 0.95 -4.06
CA THR A 4 13.10 0.90 -2.59
C THR A 4 14.35 0.23 -2.04
N GLN A 5 14.81 -0.86 -2.67
CA GLN A 5 16.05 -1.55 -2.29
C GLN A 5 17.28 -0.66 -2.51
N LEU A 6 17.30 0.12 -3.59
CA LEU A 6 18.35 1.11 -3.83
C LEU A 6 18.31 2.22 -2.77
N ALA A 7 17.13 2.76 -2.46
CA ALA A 7 16.95 3.78 -1.44
C ALA A 7 17.42 3.30 -0.06
N HIS A 8 17.04 2.09 0.35
CA HIS A 8 17.46 1.49 1.61
C HIS A 8 18.99 1.35 1.67
N LYS A 9 19.62 0.87 0.57
CA LYS A 9 21.08 0.73 0.47
C LYS A 9 21.84 2.05 0.51
N VAL A 10 21.33 3.09 -0.14
CA VAL A 10 22.06 4.36 -0.28
C VAL A 10 21.80 5.29 0.89
N ALA A 11 20.54 5.43 1.30
CA ALA A 11 20.14 6.40 2.32
C ALA A 11 20.33 5.87 3.76
N GLN A 12 20.42 4.55 3.94
CA GLN A 12 20.60 3.92 5.27
C GLN A 12 19.53 4.34 6.28
N VAL A 13 18.29 4.49 5.80
CA VAL A 13 17.10 4.78 6.61
C VAL A 13 15.98 3.80 6.27
N PRO A 14 15.01 3.61 7.17
CA PRO A 14 13.84 2.80 6.86
C PRO A 14 13.09 3.33 5.63
N VAL A 15 12.63 2.42 4.77
CA VAL A 15 11.96 2.72 3.51
C VAL A 15 10.52 2.22 3.54
N ILE A 16 9.59 3.11 3.20
CA ILE A 16 8.19 2.77 2.95
C ILE A 16 8.02 2.53 1.44
N ALA A 17 7.67 1.31 1.05
CA ALA A 17 7.34 0.98 -0.32
C ALA A 17 5.90 1.39 -0.65
N ASN A 18 5.73 2.15 -1.73
CA ASN A 18 4.42 2.53 -2.26
C ASN A 18 4.30 2.07 -3.73
N GLY A 19 3.06 1.79 -4.16
CA GLY A 19 2.72 1.35 -5.52
C GLY A 19 2.66 -0.17 -5.65
N GLY A 20 1.50 -0.71 -6.02
CA GLY A 20 1.33 -2.15 -6.25
C GLY A 20 1.30 -3.03 -4.98
N MET A 21 1.46 -2.46 -3.78
CA MET A 21 1.53 -3.20 -2.51
C MET A 21 0.22 -3.89 -2.09
N HIS A 22 -0.85 -3.76 -2.87
CA HIS A 22 -2.07 -4.55 -2.71
C HIS A 22 -1.95 -5.98 -3.30
N LYS A 23 -0.84 -6.30 -3.98
CA LYS A 23 -0.57 -7.61 -4.58
C LYS A 23 0.24 -8.47 -3.59
N PRO A 24 -0.33 -9.55 -3.02
CA PRO A 24 0.34 -10.31 -1.95
C PRO A 24 1.75 -10.80 -2.31
N ALA A 25 1.94 -11.31 -3.53
CA ALA A 25 3.25 -11.81 -3.98
C ALA A 25 4.31 -10.71 -4.04
N LEU A 26 3.95 -9.53 -4.56
CA LEU A 26 4.88 -8.39 -4.62
C LEU A 26 5.17 -7.85 -3.21
N THR A 27 4.17 -7.78 -2.35
CA THR A 27 4.33 -7.33 -0.96
C THR A 27 5.25 -8.25 -0.18
N ALA A 28 5.10 -9.57 -0.33
CA ALA A 28 5.99 -10.55 0.26
C ALA A 28 7.42 -10.38 -0.26
N GLU A 29 7.62 -10.24 -1.58
CA GLU A 29 8.95 -9.98 -2.16
C GLU A 29 9.61 -8.73 -1.57
N ILE A 30 8.85 -7.64 -1.42
CA ILE A 30 9.40 -6.38 -0.89
C ILE A 30 9.82 -6.51 0.58
N LEU A 31 8.96 -7.09 1.41
CA LEU A 31 9.19 -7.18 2.85
C LEU A 31 10.22 -8.27 3.20
N GLU A 32 10.04 -9.48 2.67
CA GLU A 32 10.94 -10.61 2.93
C GLU A 32 12.29 -10.46 2.23
N GLY A 33 12.32 -9.81 1.07
CA GLY A 33 13.54 -9.50 0.33
C GLY A 33 14.34 -8.32 0.89
N GLY A 34 13.86 -7.65 1.96
CA GLY A 34 14.50 -6.48 2.53
C GLY A 34 14.61 -5.30 1.56
N HIS A 35 13.65 -5.21 0.62
CA HIS A 35 13.57 -4.09 -0.32
C HIS A 35 12.89 -2.87 0.32
N GLY A 36 12.14 -3.05 1.40
CA GLY A 36 11.55 -2.00 2.19
C GLY A 36 11.09 -2.55 3.54
N ASP A 37 10.92 -1.66 4.51
CA ASP A 37 10.60 -2.00 5.91
C ASP A 37 9.10 -1.94 6.18
N LEU A 38 8.39 -1.09 5.44
CA LEU A 38 6.95 -0.87 5.53
C LEU A 38 6.35 -0.74 4.14
N ILE A 39 5.03 -0.92 4.06
CA ILE A 39 4.24 -0.73 2.84
C ILE A 39 3.16 0.33 3.05
N ALA A 40 2.89 1.10 1.99
CA ALA A 40 1.74 2.00 1.93
C ALA A 40 0.59 1.32 1.18
N LEU A 41 -0.61 1.35 1.76
CA LEU A 41 -1.82 0.72 1.23
C LEU A 41 -2.96 1.74 1.14
N ALA A 42 -3.73 1.68 0.06
CA ALA A 42 -4.94 2.50 -0.08
C ALA A 42 -6.11 2.01 0.78
N ASN A 43 -6.17 0.69 1.03
CA ASN A 43 -7.17 0.04 1.87
C ASN A 43 -6.51 -0.32 3.21
N PRO A 44 -6.79 0.40 4.31
CA PRO A 44 -6.10 0.18 5.58
C PRO A 44 -6.39 -1.20 6.20
N ASP A 45 -7.53 -1.79 5.89
CA ASP A 45 -7.95 -3.10 6.41
C ASP A 45 -7.49 -4.27 5.53
N TRP A 46 -6.78 -4.00 4.41
CA TRP A 46 -6.22 -5.01 3.50
C TRP A 46 -5.43 -6.11 4.24
N PRO A 47 -4.53 -5.81 5.21
CA PRO A 47 -3.78 -6.86 5.90
C PRO A 47 -4.69 -7.85 6.65
N ARG A 48 -5.73 -7.32 7.31
CA ARG A 48 -6.70 -8.13 8.04
C ARG A 48 -7.53 -8.98 7.07
N ARG A 49 -8.05 -8.38 5.99
CA ARG A 49 -8.84 -9.11 4.98
C ARG A 49 -8.03 -10.21 4.30
N LEU A 50 -6.75 -9.95 4.00
CA LEU A 50 -5.84 -10.96 3.45
C LEU A 50 -5.65 -12.13 4.42
N ALA A 51 -5.40 -11.84 5.71
CA ALA A 51 -5.21 -12.87 6.73
C ALA A 51 -6.47 -13.73 6.95
N GLU A 52 -7.66 -13.13 6.82
CA GLU A 52 -8.96 -13.79 6.98
C GLU A 52 -9.49 -14.44 5.69
N GLY A 53 -8.76 -14.34 4.57
CA GLY A 53 -9.22 -14.84 3.27
C GLY A 53 -10.47 -14.12 2.73
N GLN A 54 -10.73 -12.90 3.20
CA GLN A 54 -11.87 -12.09 2.77
C GLN A 54 -11.61 -11.48 1.39
N PRO A 55 -12.68 -11.18 0.62
CA PRO A 55 -12.55 -10.39 -0.59
C PRO A 55 -11.80 -9.09 -0.31
N ILE A 56 -11.00 -8.59 -1.24
CA ILE A 56 -10.30 -7.31 -1.08
C ILE A 56 -10.84 -6.39 -2.17
N GLU A 57 -11.25 -5.19 -1.77
CA GLU A 57 -11.75 -4.21 -2.73
C GLU A 57 -10.61 -3.69 -3.59
N SER A 58 -10.88 -3.55 -4.88
CA SER A 58 -9.98 -2.86 -5.79
C SER A 58 -9.90 -1.38 -5.42
N PHE A 59 -8.73 -0.79 -5.67
CA PHE A 59 -8.57 0.65 -5.58
C PHE A 59 -9.50 1.36 -6.56
N ASP A 60 -10.28 2.31 -6.07
CA ASP A 60 -11.12 3.19 -6.86
C ASP A 60 -10.51 4.60 -6.86
N HIS A 61 -10.09 5.08 -8.04
CA HIS A 61 -9.47 6.39 -8.18
C HIS A 61 -10.37 7.53 -7.65
N GLN A 62 -11.70 7.36 -7.70
CA GLN A 62 -12.64 8.36 -7.19
C GLN A 62 -12.48 8.64 -5.70
N MET A 63 -11.87 7.72 -4.94
CA MET A 63 -11.59 7.93 -3.53
C MET A 63 -10.61 9.09 -3.26
N LEU A 64 -9.81 9.46 -4.26
CA LEU A 64 -8.81 10.54 -4.17
C LEU A 64 -9.16 11.76 -5.02
N GLU A 65 -10.37 11.85 -5.56
CA GLU A 65 -10.80 12.98 -6.37
C GLU A 65 -11.48 14.06 -5.53
N PRO A 66 -11.30 15.37 -5.82
CA PRO A 66 -10.40 15.93 -6.84
C PRO A 66 -8.92 16.04 -6.40
N MET A 67 -8.62 15.65 -5.16
CA MET A 67 -7.28 15.69 -4.57
C MET A 67 -7.13 14.58 -3.55
N ALA A 68 -5.93 14.00 -3.44
CA ALA A 68 -5.64 12.95 -2.47
C ALA A 68 -5.64 13.50 -1.03
N THR A 69 -6.82 13.57 -0.42
CA THR A 69 -7.03 13.98 0.97
C THR A 69 -7.75 12.89 1.75
N ILE A 70 -7.57 12.93 3.07
CA ILE A 70 -8.30 12.05 3.98
C ILE A 70 -9.80 12.32 3.87
N GLU A 71 -10.20 13.58 3.77
CA GLU A 71 -11.60 13.99 3.63
C GLU A 71 -12.28 13.41 2.39
N ASN A 72 -11.59 13.40 1.24
CA ASN A 72 -12.15 12.84 0.02
C ASN A 72 -12.32 11.31 0.12
N ALA A 73 -11.33 10.62 0.70
CA ALA A 73 -11.42 9.18 0.93
C ALA A 73 -12.56 8.82 1.90
N LEU A 74 -12.73 9.59 2.98
CA LEU A 74 -13.83 9.42 3.93
C LEU A 74 -15.19 9.71 3.29
N CYS A 75 -15.30 10.77 2.47
CA CYS A 75 -16.52 11.07 1.71
C CYS A 75 -16.89 9.96 0.73
N TRP A 76 -15.91 9.35 0.08
CA TRP A 76 -16.11 8.22 -0.82
C TRP A 76 -16.59 6.98 -0.04
N LEU A 77 -15.96 6.65 1.09
CA LEU A 77 -16.38 5.54 1.96
C LEU A 77 -17.83 5.69 2.44
N ALA A 78 -18.26 6.90 2.78
CA ALA A 78 -19.62 7.17 3.26
C ALA A 78 -20.71 7.03 2.17
N ARG A 79 -20.33 6.96 0.89
CA ARG A 79 -21.26 6.81 -0.26
C ARG A 79 -21.39 5.37 -0.73
N LYS A 80 -20.56 4.47 -0.20
CA LYS A 80 -20.50 3.06 -0.56
C LYS A 80 -21.38 2.23 0.36
#